data_AF-A0A059CU83-F1
#
_entry.id   AF-A0A059CU83-F1
#
_cell.length_a   1.000
_cell.length_b   1.000
_cell.length_c   1.000
_cell.angle_alpha   90.00
_cell.angle_beta   90.00
_cell.angle_gamma   90.00
#
_symmetry.space_group_name_H-M   'P 1'
#
loop_
_entity.id
_entity.type
_entity.pdbx_description
1 polymer ?
#
loop_
_entity_poly.entity_id
_entity_poly.type
_entity_poly.pdbx_seq_one_letter_code
_entity_poly.pdbx_strand_id
1 'polypeptide(L)'
;MAARVYSSALGVAYDNTTTTAVVEYSGKYTPTSPPPLPQLPYYNDTSASVNFTGSLRSLANEEHPIDVPKNITNHFIFTISVNSYSCPNNSCAGPNGTRLAASVNNISFVNPSIDILQAYYYSINGVFGTRLPNFPPYVFNFTADDLPLDLETPKRGTEVKVLKYNSTVELVFQGTNVEAGTDHPMHLHGYSFYVVGWGLGNFDIKKDPLNYNLVDPPLQNTIAVPKNGWAAIRFRADNP
;
A
#
# COMPACT_ATOMS: atom_id res chain seq x y z
N MET A 1 -24.38 -12.17 7.45
CA MET A 1 -23.23 -11.38 7.00
C MET A 1 -22.82 -11.82 5.61
N ALA A 2 -22.31 -10.91 4.79
CA ALA A 2 -21.78 -11.21 3.47
C ALA A 2 -20.56 -10.32 3.19
N ALA A 3 -19.64 -10.80 2.37
CA ALA A 3 -18.49 -10.03 1.90
C ALA A 3 -18.21 -10.34 0.43
N ARG A 4 -17.76 -9.31 -0.30
CA ARG A 4 -17.32 -9.43 -1.70
C ARG A 4 -15.99 -8.71 -1.87
N VAL A 5 -15.22 -9.13 -2.87
CA VAL A 5 -13.97 -8.47 -3.24
C VAL A 5 -14.26 -7.05 -3.74
N TYR A 6 -13.39 -6.11 -3.36
CA TYR A 6 -13.27 -4.83 -4.03
C TYR A 6 -12.13 -4.91 -5.06
N SER A 7 -12.40 -4.50 -6.30
CA SER A 7 -11.44 -4.52 -7.41
C SER A 7 -11.64 -3.30 -8.31
N SER A 8 -10.61 -2.46 -8.41
CA SER A 8 -10.56 -1.24 -9.22
C SER A 8 -9.71 -1.39 -10.50
N ALA A 9 -9.03 -2.53 -10.66
CA ALA A 9 -8.15 -2.81 -11.79
C ALA A 9 -8.96 -3.14 -13.05
N LEU A 10 -8.66 -2.45 -14.15
CA LEU A 10 -9.33 -2.66 -15.44
C LEU A 10 -8.72 -3.84 -16.18
N GLY A 11 -9.54 -4.72 -16.74
CA GLY A 11 -9.07 -5.86 -17.54
C GLY A 11 -8.35 -6.96 -16.76
N VAL A 12 -8.31 -6.89 -15.43
CA VAL A 12 -7.71 -7.91 -14.56
C VAL A 12 -8.81 -8.82 -14.00
N ALA A 13 -8.69 -10.12 -14.25
CA ALA A 13 -9.60 -11.11 -13.70
C ALA A 13 -9.46 -11.16 -12.16
N TYR A 14 -10.59 -11.26 -11.47
CA TYR A 14 -10.66 -11.44 -10.01
C TYR A 14 -11.79 -12.41 -9.66
N ASP A 15 -11.75 -12.96 -8.46
CA ASP A 15 -12.83 -13.79 -7.94
C ASP A 15 -14.04 -12.91 -7.58
N ASN A 16 -15.11 -13.01 -8.39
CA ASN A 16 -16.35 -12.25 -8.20
C ASN A 16 -17.41 -13.04 -7.39
N THR A 17 -17.01 -14.08 -6.66
CA THR A 17 -17.91 -14.77 -5.74
C THR A 17 -18.16 -13.92 -4.49
N THR A 18 -19.30 -14.15 -3.84
CA THR A 18 -19.66 -13.54 -2.55
C THR A 18 -19.58 -14.60 -1.47
N THR A 19 -18.80 -14.37 -0.43
CA THR A 19 -18.77 -15.23 0.76
C THR A 19 -19.85 -14.79 1.75
N THR A 20 -20.45 -15.73 2.47
CA THR A 20 -21.54 -15.46 3.42
C THR A 20 -21.35 -16.22 4.73
N ALA A 21 -21.89 -15.66 5.80
CA ALA A 21 -21.96 -16.28 7.12
C ALA A 21 -23.31 -15.92 7.77
N VAL A 22 -23.83 -16.81 8.62
CA VAL A 22 -25.12 -16.60 9.30
C VAL A 22 -24.88 -16.04 10.70
N VAL A 23 -25.64 -14.99 11.05
CA VAL A 23 -25.75 -14.52 12.43
C VAL A 23 -27.10 -14.99 12.93
N GLU A 24 -27.09 -15.88 13.90
CA GLU A 24 -28.29 -16.49 14.46
C GLU A 24 -28.51 -15.99 15.88
N TYR A 25 -29.70 -15.45 16.15
CA TYR A 25 -30.05 -15.00 17.49
C TYR A 25 -30.46 -16.19 18.35
N SER A 26 -30.05 -16.23 19.61
CA SER A 26 -30.59 -17.20 20.58
C SER A 26 -31.94 -16.72 21.11
N GLY A 27 -32.97 -17.57 21.11
CA GLY A 27 -34.26 -17.26 21.73
C GLY A 27 -35.46 -17.77 20.94
N LYS A 28 -36.66 -17.31 21.32
CA LYS A 28 -37.91 -17.63 20.61
C LYS A 28 -38.18 -16.60 19.52
N TYR A 29 -37.90 -16.97 18.29
CA TYR A 29 -38.28 -16.21 17.10
C TYR A 29 -38.45 -17.19 15.93
N THR A 30 -39.08 -16.73 14.85
CA THR A 30 -39.19 -17.50 13.61
C THR A 30 -38.13 -16.98 12.64
N PRO A 31 -37.10 -17.76 12.30
CA PRO A 31 -36.08 -17.32 11.36
C PRO A 31 -36.64 -17.22 9.94
N THR A 32 -36.23 -16.18 9.21
CA THR A 32 -36.46 -16.05 7.77
C THR A 32 -35.51 -16.98 6.99
N SER A 33 -36.04 -17.71 6.01
CA SER A 33 -35.26 -18.61 5.14
C SER A 33 -35.52 -18.29 3.65
N PRO A 34 -34.48 -17.92 2.87
CA PRO A 34 -33.09 -17.75 3.30
C PRO A 34 -32.89 -16.52 4.21
N PRO A 35 -31.83 -16.48 5.04
CA PRO A 35 -31.50 -15.29 5.83
C PRO A 35 -31.30 -14.07 4.92
N PRO A 36 -31.75 -12.86 5.34
CA PRO A 36 -31.55 -11.66 4.55
C PRO A 36 -30.05 -11.36 4.41
N LEU A 37 -29.64 -11.03 3.18
CA LEU A 37 -28.28 -10.58 2.90
C LEU A 37 -28.19 -9.05 3.04
N PRO A 38 -27.07 -8.51 3.55
CA PRO A 38 -26.86 -7.07 3.56
C PRO A 38 -26.68 -6.52 2.15
N GLN A 39 -27.00 -5.25 1.96
CA GLN A 39 -26.62 -4.53 0.73
C GLN A 39 -25.13 -4.23 0.77
N LEU A 40 -24.38 -4.82 -0.15
CA LEU A 40 -22.95 -4.55 -0.32
C LEU A 40 -22.74 -3.50 -1.42
N PRO A 41 -21.77 -2.57 -1.28
CA PRO A 41 -21.33 -1.71 -2.37
C PRO A 41 -20.98 -2.52 -3.62
N TYR A 42 -21.02 -1.89 -4.79
CA TYR A 42 -20.58 -2.56 -6.01
C TYR A 42 -19.06 -2.83 -5.94
N TYR A 43 -18.57 -3.88 -6.61
CA TYR A 43 -17.19 -4.36 -6.42
C TYR A 43 -16.12 -3.31 -6.78
N ASN A 44 -16.44 -2.33 -7.62
CA ASN A 44 -15.52 -1.26 -8.01
C ASN A 44 -15.92 0.11 -7.43
N ASP A 45 -16.73 0.13 -6.37
CA ASP A 45 -17.13 1.36 -5.70
C ASP A 45 -15.98 1.91 -4.85
N THR A 46 -15.05 2.61 -5.51
CA THR A 46 -13.90 3.25 -4.86
C THR A 46 -14.34 4.24 -3.79
N SER A 47 -15.43 4.98 -4.02
CA SER A 47 -15.96 5.95 -3.07
C SER A 47 -16.36 5.30 -1.75
N ALA A 48 -17.07 4.17 -1.79
CA ALA A 48 -17.41 3.42 -0.57
C ALA A 48 -16.16 2.93 0.18
N SER A 49 -15.16 2.43 -0.56
CA SER A 49 -13.90 1.92 0.00
C SER A 49 -13.09 3.01 0.71
N VAL A 50 -12.83 4.14 0.02
CA VAL A 50 -12.01 5.22 0.56
C VAL A 50 -12.72 6.01 1.64
N ASN A 51 -14.05 6.18 1.57
CA ASN A 51 -14.80 6.85 2.63
C ASN A 51 -14.79 6.06 3.94
N PHE A 52 -14.91 4.73 3.86
CA PHE A 52 -14.78 3.88 5.04
C PHE A 52 -13.38 3.97 5.62
N THR A 53 -12.35 3.76 4.80
CA THR A 53 -10.95 3.78 5.24
C THR A 53 -10.53 5.15 5.78
N GLY A 54 -10.97 6.23 5.13
CA GLY A 54 -10.69 7.61 5.54
C GLY A 54 -11.44 8.05 6.79
N SER A 55 -12.44 7.30 7.25
CA SER A 55 -13.15 7.57 8.51
C SER A 55 -12.43 7.04 9.76
N LEU A 56 -11.41 6.19 9.56
CA LEU A 56 -10.67 5.58 10.66
C LEU A 56 -9.90 6.64 11.45
N ARG A 57 -10.00 6.57 12.78
CA ARG A 57 -9.29 7.44 13.73
C ARG A 57 -8.83 6.63 14.94
N SER A 58 -7.77 7.09 15.58
CA SER A 58 -7.37 6.56 16.89
C SER A 58 -8.34 7.03 17.98
N LEU A 59 -8.46 6.28 19.08
CA LEU A 59 -9.30 6.67 20.21
C LEU A 59 -8.80 7.95 20.90
N ALA A 60 -7.48 8.10 21.03
CA ALA A 60 -6.79 9.34 21.40
C ALA A 60 -7.36 10.09 22.63
N ASN A 61 -7.51 9.38 23.75
CA ASN A 61 -7.97 9.96 25.02
C ASN A 61 -6.94 9.76 26.14
N GLU A 62 -7.22 10.23 27.36
CA GLU A 62 -6.27 10.17 28.49
C GLU A 62 -5.85 8.73 28.84
N GLU A 63 -6.77 7.77 28.72
CA GLU A 63 -6.49 6.35 28.99
C GLU A 63 -5.75 5.66 27.83
N HIS A 64 -5.85 6.19 26.61
CA HIS A 64 -5.26 5.67 25.38
C HIS A 64 -4.52 6.78 24.61
N PRO A 65 -3.42 7.31 25.17
CA PRO A 65 -2.69 8.42 24.57
C PRO A 65 -2.00 7.99 23.27
N ILE A 66 -1.74 8.96 22.40
CA ILE A 66 -1.03 8.78 21.14
C ILE A 66 0.15 9.77 21.03
N ASP A 67 1.23 9.33 20.37
CA ASP A 67 2.43 10.13 20.10
C ASP A 67 2.66 10.23 18.59
N VAL A 68 1.92 11.10 17.92
CA VAL A 68 2.07 11.34 16.48
C VAL A 68 3.35 12.14 16.23
N PRO A 69 4.33 11.63 15.45
CA PRO A 69 5.54 12.38 15.14
C PRO A 69 5.22 13.69 14.40
N LYS A 70 5.61 14.83 14.98
CA LYS A 70 5.39 16.16 14.39
C LYS A 70 6.62 16.73 13.70
N ASN A 71 7.81 16.48 14.26
CA ASN A 71 9.08 16.89 13.68
C ASN A 71 9.70 15.72 12.93
N ILE A 72 9.72 15.78 11.60
CA ILE A 72 10.13 14.67 10.73
C ILE A 72 11.58 14.85 10.31
N THR A 73 12.38 13.79 10.48
CA THR A 73 13.81 13.77 10.13
C THR A 73 14.08 13.13 8.78
N ASN A 74 13.18 12.28 8.29
CA ASN A 74 13.29 11.60 7.01
C ASN A 74 11.97 11.67 6.26
N HIS A 75 12.01 12.16 5.02
CA HIS A 75 10.86 12.20 4.12
C HIS A 75 11.10 11.27 2.94
N PHE A 76 10.10 10.44 2.64
CA PHE A 76 10.11 9.51 1.52
C PHE A 76 8.81 9.60 0.72
N ILE A 77 8.92 9.44 -0.59
CA ILE A 77 7.79 9.18 -1.49
C ILE A 77 8.13 7.91 -2.25
N PHE A 78 7.33 6.86 -2.04
CA PHE A 78 7.47 5.55 -2.65
C PHE A 78 6.33 5.35 -3.65
N THR A 79 6.64 5.34 -4.94
CA THR A 79 5.69 4.88 -5.96
C THR A 79 5.54 3.36 -5.88
N ILE A 80 4.31 2.89 -6.00
CA ILE A 80 3.98 1.46 -5.98
C ILE A 80 3.33 1.13 -7.32
N SER A 81 3.94 0.16 -8.01
CA SER A 81 3.57 -0.17 -9.38
C SER A 81 3.48 -1.68 -9.57
N VAL A 82 2.44 -2.10 -10.29
CA VAL A 82 2.49 -3.34 -11.06
C VAL A 82 3.37 -3.07 -12.29
N ASN A 83 4.12 -4.08 -12.69
CA ASN A 83 5.14 -3.98 -13.72
C ASN A 83 5.20 -5.27 -14.53
N SER A 84 6.04 -5.30 -15.56
CA SER A 84 6.32 -6.53 -16.30
C SER A 84 7.77 -6.60 -16.80
N TYR A 85 8.18 -7.81 -17.18
CA TYR A 85 9.42 -8.10 -17.89
C TYR A 85 9.11 -8.83 -19.19
N SER A 86 9.77 -8.45 -20.28
CA SER A 86 9.67 -9.17 -21.54
C SER A 86 10.14 -10.62 -21.39
N CYS A 87 9.44 -11.55 -22.03
CA CYS A 87 9.85 -12.94 -22.14
C CYS A 87 10.31 -13.26 -23.56
N PRO A 88 11.30 -14.16 -23.74
CA PRO A 88 11.69 -14.62 -25.07
C PRO A 88 10.48 -15.15 -25.83
N ASN A 89 10.31 -14.69 -27.08
CA ASN A 89 9.22 -15.08 -27.97
C ASN A 89 7.81 -14.92 -27.38
N ASN A 90 7.58 -13.94 -26.50
CA ASN A 90 6.29 -13.70 -25.84
C ASN A 90 5.72 -14.95 -25.15
N SER A 91 6.60 -15.79 -24.60
CA SER A 91 6.26 -17.11 -24.07
C SER A 91 5.56 -17.09 -22.71
N CYS A 92 5.45 -15.94 -22.05
CA CYS A 92 4.83 -15.83 -20.74
C CYS A 92 3.34 -15.52 -20.83
N ALA A 93 2.60 -15.79 -19.75
CA ALA A 93 1.14 -15.65 -19.71
C ALA A 93 0.64 -14.26 -19.28
N GLY A 94 1.54 -13.31 -18.98
CA GLY A 94 1.16 -11.95 -18.63
C GLY A 94 0.74 -11.12 -19.85
N PRO A 95 0.34 -9.86 -19.62
CA PRO A 95 -0.04 -8.93 -20.68
C PRO A 95 1.01 -8.90 -21.79
N ASN A 96 0.59 -8.93 -23.06
CA ASN A 96 1.49 -8.91 -24.22
C ASN A 96 2.58 -10.01 -24.22
N GLY A 97 2.34 -11.14 -23.56
CA GLY A 97 3.31 -12.24 -23.48
C GLY A 97 4.47 -12.01 -22.51
N THR A 98 4.32 -11.06 -21.59
CA THR A 98 5.31 -10.69 -20.58
C THR A 98 5.17 -11.49 -19.28
N ARG A 99 6.13 -11.33 -18.37
CA ARG A 99 6.07 -11.83 -17.00
C ARG A 99 5.75 -10.68 -16.06
N LEU A 100 4.70 -10.81 -15.27
CA LEU A 100 4.35 -9.82 -14.24
C LEU A 100 5.46 -9.64 -13.19
N ALA A 101 5.58 -8.40 -12.72
CA ALA A 101 6.45 -7.95 -11.67
C ALA A 101 5.74 -6.88 -10.84
N ALA A 102 6.40 -6.43 -9.77
CA ALA A 102 5.99 -5.26 -9.02
C ALA A 102 7.25 -4.53 -8.53
N SER A 103 7.10 -3.24 -8.23
CA SER A 103 8.21 -2.44 -7.73
C SER A 103 7.78 -1.37 -6.74
N VAL A 104 8.76 -0.96 -5.93
CA VAL A 104 8.71 0.26 -5.11
C VAL A 104 9.80 1.19 -5.62
N ASN A 105 9.44 2.43 -5.99
CA ASN A 105 10.37 3.39 -6.61
C ASN A 105 11.16 2.79 -7.79
N ASN A 106 10.47 2.01 -8.62
CA ASN A 106 11.02 1.32 -9.79
C ASN A 106 12.11 0.26 -9.47
N ILE A 107 12.21 -0.18 -8.22
CA ILE A 107 13.04 -1.32 -7.80
C ILE A 107 12.13 -2.51 -7.52
N SER A 108 12.28 -3.57 -8.32
CA SER A 108 11.64 -4.86 -8.10
C SER A 108 12.52 -5.70 -7.18
N PHE A 109 12.06 -5.89 -5.95
CA PHE A 109 12.84 -6.56 -4.91
C PHE A 109 13.11 -8.02 -5.27
N VAL A 110 14.37 -8.43 -5.16
CA VAL A 110 14.78 -9.83 -5.35
C VAL A 110 15.26 -10.38 -4.01
N ASN A 111 14.69 -11.51 -3.59
CA ASN A 111 15.16 -12.18 -2.38
C ASN A 111 16.62 -12.62 -2.56
N PRO A 112 17.52 -12.23 -1.63
CA PRO A 112 18.88 -12.74 -1.63
C PRO A 112 18.92 -14.20 -1.17
N SER A 113 20.01 -14.91 -1.45
CA SER A 113 20.24 -16.28 -0.96
C SER A 113 20.72 -16.35 0.49
N ILE A 114 21.21 -15.22 1.04
CA ILE A 114 21.56 -15.05 2.46
C ILE A 114 20.59 -14.01 3.02
N ASP A 115 19.97 -14.30 4.17
CA ASP A 115 19.02 -13.38 4.80
C ASP A 115 19.64 -12.01 5.07
N ILE A 116 18.88 -10.93 4.82
CA ILE A 116 19.36 -9.55 5.00
C ILE A 116 19.83 -9.31 6.43
N LEU A 117 19.09 -9.82 7.43
CA LEU A 117 19.45 -9.69 8.83
C LEU A 117 20.77 -10.41 9.15
N GLN A 118 20.98 -11.62 8.62
CA GLN A 118 22.22 -12.37 8.79
C GLN A 118 23.39 -11.62 8.13
N ALA A 119 23.21 -11.14 6.90
CA ALA A 119 24.23 -10.39 6.19
C ALA A 119 24.61 -9.08 6.90
N TYR A 120 23.62 -8.38 7.45
CA TYR A 120 23.84 -7.18 8.26
C TYR A 120 24.63 -7.51 9.53
N TYR A 121 24.18 -8.49 10.31
CA TYR A 121 24.79 -8.84 11.61
C TYR A 121 26.25 -9.30 11.47
N TYR A 122 26.54 -10.12 10.46
CA TYR A 122 27.89 -10.65 10.22
C TYR A 122 28.71 -9.82 9.22
N SER A 123 28.22 -8.65 8.80
CA SER A 123 28.91 -7.77 7.83
C SER A 123 29.31 -8.48 6.52
N ILE A 124 28.40 -9.32 5.99
CA ILE A 124 28.62 -10.06 4.74
C ILE A 124 28.38 -9.13 3.55
N ASN A 125 29.43 -8.90 2.76
CA ASN A 125 29.36 -8.01 1.61
C ASN A 125 28.62 -8.62 0.41
N GLY A 126 27.96 -7.77 -0.38
CA GLY A 126 27.36 -8.15 -1.67
C GLY A 126 25.95 -8.76 -1.61
N VAL A 127 25.34 -8.86 -0.43
CA VAL A 127 23.99 -9.45 -0.26
C VAL A 127 22.87 -8.46 -0.57
N PHE A 128 23.01 -7.21 -0.11
CA PHE A 128 22.05 -6.13 -0.35
C PHE A 128 22.77 -4.80 -0.55
N GLY A 129 22.11 -3.87 -1.23
CA GLY A 129 22.52 -2.47 -1.33
C GLY A 129 21.70 -1.58 -0.39
N THR A 130 22.19 -0.37 -0.11
CA THR A 130 21.53 0.62 0.75
C THR A 130 20.97 1.80 -0.03
N ARG A 131 20.76 1.63 -1.35
CA ARG A 131 20.45 2.70 -2.30
C ARG A 131 18.97 2.72 -2.72
N LEU A 132 18.07 2.22 -1.89
CA LEU A 132 16.63 2.40 -2.15
C LEU A 132 16.33 3.91 -2.19
N PRO A 133 15.83 4.47 -3.32
CA PRO A 133 15.65 5.92 -3.47
C PRO A 133 14.65 6.48 -2.47
N ASN A 134 14.93 7.67 -1.92
CA ASN A 134 13.98 8.40 -1.05
C ASN A 134 12.71 8.80 -1.81
N PHE A 135 12.87 9.12 -3.08
CA PHE A 135 11.84 9.67 -3.97
C PHE A 135 11.84 8.88 -5.27
N PRO A 136 10.74 8.91 -6.05
CA PRO A 136 10.66 8.20 -7.31
C PRO A 136 11.79 8.67 -8.25
N PRO A 137 12.54 7.74 -8.88
CA PRO A 137 13.64 8.10 -9.77
C PRO A 137 13.17 8.81 -11.05
N TYR A 138 11.89 8.64 -11.40
CA TYR A 138 11.23 9.28 -12.53
C TYR A 138 9.95 9.95 -12.02
N VAL A 139 9.79 11.24 -12.29
CA VAL A 139 8.59 11.99 -11.95
C VAL A 139 7.74 12.13 -13.20
N PHE A 140 6.50 11.64 -13.12
CA PHE A 140 5.50 11.70 -14.18
C PHE A 140 4.12 11.87 -13.54
N ASN A 141 3.06 11.96 -14.35
CA ASN A 141 1.69 11.91 -13.84
C ASN A 141 1.37 10.47 -13.44
N PHE A 142 1.62 10.09 -12.18
CA PHE A 142 1.52 8.71 -11.70
C PHE A 142 0.15 8.07 -11.89
N THR A 143 -0.90 8.90 -11.84
CA THR A 143 -2.30 8.48 -11.97
C THR A 143 -2.91 8.84 -13.33
N ALA A 144 -2.10 9.06 -14.37
CA ALA A 144 -2.62 9.21 -15.74
C ALA A 144 -3.28 7.91 -16.23
N ASP A 145 -4.31 8.00 -17.07
CA ASP A 145 -4.95 6.82 -17.66
C ASP A 145 -4.03 6.13 -18.67
N ASP A 146 -3.33 6.92 -19.49
CA ASP A 146 -2.37 6.45 -20.49
C ASP A 146 -0.93 6.76 -20.05
N LEU A 147 -0.15 5.70 -19.81
CA LEU A 147 1.26 5.79 -19.45
C LEU A 147 2.15 5.14 -20.53
N PRO A 148 3.36 5.66 -20.78
CA PRO A 148 4.26 5.05 -21.75
C PRO A 148 4.80 3.70 -21.27
N LEU A 149 4.94 2.75 -22.21
CA LEU A 149 5.34 1.35 -21.93
C LEU A 149 6.75 1.21 -21.35
N ASP A 150 7.62 2.21 -21.51
CA ASP A 150 8.98 2.18 -20.95
C ASP A 150 8.99 2.27 -19.42
N LEU A 151 7.89 2.73 -18.81
CA LEU A 151 7.68 2.74 -17.36
C LEU A 151 7.30 1.35 -16.80
N GLU A 152 6.89 0.40 -17.65
CA GLU A 152 6.42 -0.92 -17.21
C GLU A 152 7.56 -1.82 -16.74
N THR A 153 8.78 -1.60 -17.22
CA THR A 153 9.94 -2.46 -16.91
C THR A 153 10.78 -1.89 -15.75
N PRO A 154 10.80 -2.53 -14.58
CA PRO A 154 11.52 -2.02 -13.43
C PRO A 154 12.94 -2.58 -13.36
N LYS A 155 13.77 -2.00 -12.49
CA LYS A 155 15.10 -2.53 -12.20
C LYS A 155 15.00 -3.59 -11.12
N ARG A 156 15.60 -4.76 -11.35
CA ARG A 156 15.76 -5.78 -10.30
C ARG A 156 16.85 -5.36 -9.31
N GLY A 157 16.60 -5.54 -8.02
CA GLY A 157 17.61 -5.28 -7.01
C GLY A 157 17.18 -5.70 -5.61
N THR A 158 18.16 -5.88 -4.73
CA THR A 158 17.95 -6.12 -3.29
C THR A 158 18.45 -4.88 -2.56
N GLU A 159 17.61 -3.85 -2.50
CA GLU A 159 17.96 -2.54 -1.94
C GLU A 159 17.15 -2.28 -0.67
N VAL A 160 17.82 -1.82 0.39
CA VAL A 160 17.21 -1.53 1.68
C VAL A 160 17.30 -0.05 2.02
N LYS A 161 16.48 0.37 3.01
CA LYS A 161 16.58 1.67 3.64
C LYS A 161 17.13 1.55 5.05
N VAL A 162 18.36 2.04 5.28
CA VAL A 162 18.95 2.09 6.62
C VAL A 162 18.58 3.43 7.26
N LEU A 163 17.98 3.37 8.44
CA LEU A 163 17.58 4.53 9.23
C LEU A 163 18.38 4.56 10.52
N LYS A 164 18.60 5.77 11.06
CA LYS A 164 19.16 5.92 12.40
C LYS A 164 18.07 5.56 13.42
N TYR A 165 18.48 4.87 14.49
CA TYR A 165 17.61 4.62 15.64
C TYR A 165 16.97 5.92 16.15
N ASN A 166 15.70 5.84 16.51
CA ASN A 166 14.86 6.94 17.02
C ASN A 166 14.63 8.09 16.02
N SER A 167 14.97 7.92 14.74
CA SER A 167 14.61 8.89 13.71
C SER A 167 13.10 8.85 13.43
N THR A 168 12.51 10.01 13.14
CA THR A 168 11.10 10.12 12.75
C THR A 168 10.97 10.14 11.23
N VAL A 169 10.04 9.36 10.71
CA VAL A 169 9.86 9.11 9.28
C VAL A 169 8.47 9.58 8.87
N GLU A 170 8.40 10.27 7.75
CA GLU A 170 7.20 10.40 6.94
C GLU A 170 7.42 9.65 5.63
N LEU A 171 6.52 8.72 5.33
CA LEU A 171 6.53 7.95 4.10
C LEU A 171 5.19 8.12 3.40
N VAL A 172 5.23 8.66 2.19
CA VAL A 172 4.08 8.73 1.30
C VAL A 172 4.14 7.57 0.33
N PHE A 173 3.13 6.72 0.35
CA PHE A 173 2.88 5.75 -0.69
C PHE A 173 2.07 6.39 -1.79
N GLN A 174 2.59 6.36 -3.02
CA GLN A 174 1.91 6.87 -4.22
C GLN A 174 1.52 5.69 -5.11
N GLY A 175 0.22 5.46 -5.26
CA GLY A 175 -0.31 4.53 -6.27
C GLY A 175 0.00 5.02 -7.68
N THR A 176 0.17 4.09 -8.61
CA THR A 176 0.41 4.39 -10.02
C THR A 176 -0.52 3.56 -10.91
N ASN A 177 -0.79 4.07 -12.11
CA ASN A 177 -1.52 3.34 -13.15
C ASN A 177 -0.62 2.56 -14.11
N VAL A 178 0.66 2.36 -13.77
CA VAL A 178 1.58 1.55 -14.61
C VAL A 178 1.00 0.13 -14.72
N GLU A 179 1.03 -0.44 -15.94
CA GLU A 179 0.34 -1.70 -16.29
C GLU A 179 -1.17 -1.61 -15.99
N ALA A 180 -1.72 -2.56 -15.25
CA ALA A 180 -3.08 -2.49 -14.72
C ALA A 180 -3.04 -2.06 -13.25
N GLY A 181 -2.87 -0.75 -13.03
CA GLY A 181 -2.84 -0.15 -11.68
C GLY A 181 -3.95 -0.69 -10.77
N THR A 182 -3.62 -0.94 -9.52
CA THR A 182 -4.51 -1.56 -8.53
C THR A 182 -4.27 -0.97 -7.14
N ASP A 183 -5.19 -1.25 -6.21
CA ASP A 183 -5.05 -0.83 -4.82
C ASP A 183 -4.07 -1.76 -4.09
N HIS A 184 -3.20 -1.18 -3.27
CA HIS A 184 -2.10 -1.91 -2.61
C HIS A 184 -2.20 -1.83 -1.07
N PRO A 185 -2.42 -2.95 -0.36
CA PRO A 185 -2.31 -2.98 1.10
C PRO A 185 -0.83 -3.00 1.50
N MET A 186 -0.31 -1.83 1.88
CA MET A 186 1.09 -1.67 2.29
C MET A 186 1.25 -1.97 3.77
N HIS A 187 2.07 -2.96 4.08
CA HIS A 187 2.37 -3.42 5.44
C HIS A 187 3.83 -3.13 5.82
N LEU A 188 4.06 -2.75 7.08
CA LEU A 188 5.40 -2.55 7.63
C LEU A 188 5.64 -3.46 8.82
N HIS A 189 6.62 -4.34 8.72
CA HIS A 189 7.01 -5.20 9.83
C HIS A 189 7.69 -4.41 10.94
N GLY A 190 7.54 -4.85 12.19
CA GLY A 190 8.23 -4.28 13.35
C GLY A 190 7.66 -2.96 13.87
N TYR A 191 6.67 -2.37 13.17
CA TYR A 191 6.07 -1.08 13.51
C TYR A 191 4.57 -1.06 13.24
N SER A 192 3.85 -0.32 14.06
CA SER A 192 2.64 0.37 13.62
C SER A 192 3.00 1.81 13.26
N PHE A 193 2.17 2.47 12.45
CA PHE A 193 2.35 3.83 11.97
C PHE A 193 1.03 4.60 12.02
N TYR A 194 1.12 5.91 12.14
CA TYR A 194 -0.03 6.81 12.06
C TYR A 194 -0.30 7.14 10.60
N VAL A 195 -1.51 6.88 10.11
CA VAL A 195 -1.93 7.34 8.77
C VAL A 195 -2.40 8.79 8.89
N VAL A 196 -1.53 9.73 8.54
CA VAL A 196 -1.77 11.16 8.77
C VAL A 196 -2.49 11.84 7.62
N GLY A 197 -2.51 11.22 6.44
CA GLY A 197 -3.23 11.76 5.30
C GLY A 197 -3.43 10.71 4.22
N TRP A 198 -4.38 10.98 3.34
CA TRP A 198 -4.61 10.23 2.12
C TRP A 198 -5.31 11.13 1.11
N GLY A 199 -5.28 10.74 -0.16
CA GLY A 199 -5.96 11.48 -1.21
C GLY A 199 -6.03 10.71 -2.51
N LEU A 200 -6.81 11.23 -3.45
CA LEU A 200 -6.84 10.77 -4.83
C LEU A 200 -5.96 11.66 -5.71
N GLY A 201 -5.43 11.10 -6.79
CA GLY A 201 -4.48 11.73 -7.70
C GLY A 201 -3.02 11.60 -7.23
N ASN A 202 -2.18 12.52 -7.72
CA ASN A 202 -0.78 12.61 -7.33
C ASN A 202 -0.64 13.44 -6.06
N PHE A 203 0.18 12.98 -5.12
CA PHE A 203 0.52 13.72 -3.91
C PHE A 203 1.22 15.06 -4.23
N ASP A 204 0.67 16.16 -3.73
CA ASP A 204 1.27 17.50 -3.76
C ASP A 204 1.96 17.80 -2.43
N ILE A 205 3.29 17.67 -2.43
CA ILE A 205 4.15 17.89 -1.26
C ILE A 205 3.99 19.27 -0.60
N LYS A 206 3.44 20.27 -1.31
CA LYS A 206 3.24 21.62 -0.77
C LYS A 206 1.84 21.84 -0.21
N LYS A 207 0.84 21.08 -0.67
CA LYS A 207 -0.57 21.30 -0.32
C LYS A 207 -1.13 20.22 0.58
N ASP A 208 -0.89 18.95 0.26
CA ASP A 208 -1.51 17.84 0.96
C ASP A 208 -1.11 17.73 2.44
N PRO A 209 0.17 17.98 2.82
CA PRO A 209 0.56 18.00 4.24
C PRO A 209 -0.20 19.03 5.10
N LEU A 210 -0.76 20.08 4.49
CA LEU A 210 -1.55 21.10 5.21
C LEU A 210 -2.87 20.54 5.73
N ASN A 211 -3.35 19.44 5.15
CA ASN A 211 -4.61 18.78 5.52
C ASN A 211 -4.40 17.53 6.37
N TYR A 212 -3.17 17.25 6.81
CA TYR A 212 -2.89 16.07 7.62
C TYR A 212 -3.65 16.10 8.96
N ASN A 213 -4.20 14.94 9.33
CA ASN A 213 -4.65 14.68 10.68
C ASN A 213 -3.44 14.42 11.57
N LEU A 214 -3.03 15.44 12.33
CA LEU A 214 -1.96 15.36 13.33
C LEU A 214 -2.50 15.37 14.77
N VAL A 215 -3.80 15.15 14.93
CA VAL A 215 -4.50 15.13 16.22
C VAL A 215 -4.77 13.70 16.64
N ASP A 216 -5.54 12.94 15.86
CA ASP A 216 -5.97 11.57 16.17
C ASP A 216 -5.91 10.60 14.95
N PRO A 217 -4.84 10.63 14.14
CA PRO A 217 -4.71 9.71 13.00
C PRO A 217 -4.78 8.25 13.46
N PRO A 218 -5.39 7.34 12.68
CA PRO A 218 -5.47 5.94 13.04
C PRO A 218 -4.07 5.32 13.09
N LEU A 219 -3.80 4.55 14.14
CA LEU A 219 -2.59 3.76 14.30
C LEU A 219 -2.80 2.38 13.68
N GLN A 220 -2.13 2.10 12.57
CA GLN A 220 -2.29 0.87 11.77
C GLN A 220 -0.92 0.24 11.49
N ASN A 221 -0.90 -1.04 11.12
CA ASN A 221 0.31 -1.70 10.59
C ASN A 221 0.21 -1.96 9.07
N THR A 222 -0.99 -1.79 8.50
CA THR A 222 -1.29 -2.03 7.10
C THR A 222 -2.25 -0.94 6.63
N ILE A 223 -1.99 -0.34 5.47
CA ILE A 223 -2.84 0.69 4.86
C ILE A 223 -3.07 0.37 3.40
N ALA A 224 -4.34 0.38 2.97
CA ALA A 224 -4.69 0.30 1.56
C ALA A 224 -4.38 1.64 0.87
N VAL A 225 -3.57 1.59 -0.18
CA VAL A 225 -3.21 2.73 -1.02
C VAL A 225 -4.02 2.62 -2.31
N PRO A 226 -4.90 3.58 -2.63
CA PRO A 226 -5.68 3.54 -3.87
C PRO A 226 -4.78 3.60 -5.12
N LYS A 227 -5.15 2.90 -6.22
CA LYS A 227 -4.37 2.96 -7.48
C LYS A 227 -4.17 4.40 -7.98
N ASN A 228 -5.23 5.19 -7.88
CA ASN A 228 -5.32 6.59 -8.30
C ASN A 228 -5.20 7.51 -7.09
N GLY A 229 -4.27 7.24 -6.18
CA GLY A 229 -4.17 7.99 -4.95
C GLY A 229 -2.90 7.76 -4.17
N TRP A 230 -2.90 8.27 -2.95
CA TRP A 230 -1.76 8.22 -2.07
C TRP A 230 -2.20 8.10 -0.61
N ALA A 231 -1.31 7.59 0.23
CA ALA A 231 -1.46 7.58 1.68
C ALA A 231 -0.14 7.99 2.33
N ALA A 232 -0.20 8.89 3.32
CA ALA A 232 0.95 9.36 4.07
C ALA A 232 0.94 8.76 5.48
N ILE A 233 2.05 8.11 5.84
CA ILE A 233 2.23 7.51 7.16
C ILE A 233 3.38 8.17 7.92
N ARG A 234 3.29 8.18 9.24
CA ARG A 234 4.37 8.63 10.13
C ARG A 234 4.63 7.62 11.23
N PHE A 235 5.91 7.39 11.51
CA PHE A 235 6.35 6.54 12.63
C PHE A 235 7.74 6.97 13.11
N ARG A 236 8.12 6.45 14.26
CA ARG A 236 9.45 6.59 14.86
C ARG A 236 10.18 5.26 14.67
N ALA A 237 11.39 5.29 14.12
CA ALA A 237 12.20 4.09 13.89
C ALA A 237 12.98 3.71 15.15
N ASP A 238 12.28 3.26 16.19
CA ASP A 238 12.80 2.92 17.53
C ASP A 238 12.85 1.42 17.84
N ASN A 239 12.75 0.57 16.82
CA ASN A 239 12.90 -0.89 16.89
C ASN A 239 14.11 -1.35 16.04
N PRO A 240 15.27 -1.65 16.67
CA PRO A 240 16.50 -2.04 15.98
C PRO A 240 16.56 -3.50 15.54
#